data_AF-A0AB37HBW8-F1
#
_entry.id   AF-A0AB37HBW8-F1
#
_cell.length_a   1.000
_cell.length_b   1.000
_cell.length_c   1.000
_cell.angle_alpha   90.00
_cell.angle_beta   90.00
_cell.angle_gamma   90.00
#
_symmetry.space_group_name_H-M   'P 1'
#
loop_
_entity.id
_entity.type
_entity.pdbx_description
1 polymer ?
#
loop_
_entity_poly.entity_id
_entity_poly.type
_entity_poly.pdbx_seq_one_letter_code
_entity_poly.pdbx_strand_id
1 'polypeptide(L)'
;MNTEIAKTILNQIRILDKFALMAWGTSEFVALQNGVQFKIRTPLYKRGVRVKITLNSMDTYDIEVFKIVKSEIITLKKSNDIYCDQLVEVLDSLIEEDEKNNCFILKVL
;
A
#
# COMPACT_ATOMS: atom_id res chain seq x y z
N MET A 1 -8.90 0.66 18.81
CA MET A 1 -8.40 0.22 17.49
C MET A 1 -8.74 -1.24 17.30
N ASN A 2 -9.36 -1.61 16.17
CA ASN A 2 -9.73 -3.00 15.92
C ASN A 2 -8.54 -3.74 15.29
N THR A 3 -7.87 -4.59 16.06
CA THR A 3 -6.71 -5.35 15.58
C THR A 3 -7.09 -6.56 14.73
N GLU A 4 -8.35 -6.97 14.73
CA GLU A 4 -8.81 -8.18 14.03
C GLU A 4 -8.79 -7.96 12.51
N ILE A 5 -9.36 -6.85 12.03
CA ILE A 5 -9.37 -6.53 10.59
C ILE A 5 -7.94 -6.45 10.04
N ALA A 6 -7.05 -5.78 10.77
CA ALA A 6 -5.64 -5.69 10.38
C ALA A 6 -4.98 -7.07 10.28
N LYS A 7 -5.24 -7.98 11.24
CA LYS A 7 -4.74 -9.36 11.20
C LYS A 7 -5.32 -10.15 10.04
N THR A 8 -6.62 -9.99 9.76
CA THR A 8 -7.29 -10.64 8.64
C THR A 8 -6.66 -10.24 7.32
N ILE A 9 -6.47 -8.94 7.08
CA ILE A 9 -5.81 -8.43 5.86
C ILE A 9 -4.40 -9.00 5.71
N LEU A 10 -3.59 -8.95 6.77
CA LEU A 10 -2.22 -9.48 6.72
C LEU A 10 -2.19 -11.00 6.48
N ASN A 11 -3.16 -11.74 7.04
CA ASN A 11 -3.28 -13.18 6.81
C ASN A 11 -3.72 -13.49 5.38
N GLN A 12 -4.67 -12.73 4.82
CA GLN A 12 -5.10 -12.88 3.43
C GLN A 12 -3.92 -12.69 2.47
N ILE A 13 -3.13 -11.62 2.65
CA ILE A 13 -1.91 -11.38 1.86
C ILE A 13 -0.97 -12.58 1.97
N ARG A 14 -0.72 -13.10 3.18
CA ARG A 14 0.18 -14.25 3.40
C ARG A 14 -0.33 -15.57 2.82
N ILE A 15 -1.65 -15.75 2.72
CA ILE A 15 -2.27 -16.93 2.13
C ILE A 15 -2.15 -16.89 0.60
N LEU A 16 -2.39 -15.71 0.00
CA LEU A 16 -2.26 -15.49 -1.43
C LEU A 16 -0.80 -15.57 -1.88
N ASP A 17 0.10 -14.90 -1.15
CA ASP A 17 1.54 -15.03 -1.32
C ASP A 17 2.27 -14.92 0.03
N LYS A 18 2.89 -16.04 0.42
CA LYS A 18 3.64 -16.18 1.66
C LYS A 18 4.83 -15.21 1.76
N PHE A 19 5.39 -14.79 0.64
CA PHE A 19 6.61 -13.97 0.59
C PHE A 19 6.35 -12.50 0.23
N ALA A 20 5.14 -12.11 -0.18
CA ALA A 20 4.80 -10.75 -0.59
C ALA A 20 5.24 -9.67 0.42
N LEU A 21 4.86 -9.82 1.70
CA LEU A 21 5.24 -8.86 2.75
C LEU A 21 6.77 -8.76 2.95
N MET A 22 7.50 -9.85 2.69
CA MET A 22 8.96 -9.87 2.77
C MET A 22 9.58 -9.20 1.55
N ALA A 23 9.06 -9.48 0.34
CA ALA A 23 9.51 -8.89 -0.91
C ALA A 23 9.44 -7.35 -0.88
N TRP A 24 8.35 -6.79 -0.34
CA TRP A 24 8.18 -5.35 -0.19
C TRP A 24 8.95 -4.73 0.99
N GLY A 25 9.68 -5.54 1.76
CA GLY A 25 10.46 -5.08 2.92
C GLY A 25 9.60 -4.41 4.00
N THR A 26 8.43 -4.99 4.30
CA THR A 26 7.43 -4.38 5.17
C THR A 26 7.89 -4.26 6.63
N SER A 27 7.51 -3.16 7.29
CA SER A 27 7.83 -2.86 8.69
C SER A 27 6.83 -1.87 9.30
N GLU A 28 6.92 -1.60 10.61
CA GLU A 28 6.11 -0.57 11.30
C GLU A 28 4.59 -0.70 11.06
N PHE A 29 4.04 -1.88 11.31
CA PHE A 29 2.61 -2.16 11.17
C PHE A 29 1.78 -1.38 12.21
N VAL A 30 0.70 -0.77 11.76
CA VAL A 30 -0.26 -0.02 12.56
C VAL A 30 -1.66 -0.51 12.19
N ALA A 31 -2.40 -1.00 13.19
CA ALA A 31 -3.79 -1.37 13.01
C ALA A 31 -4.67 -0.11 12.97
N LEU A 32 -5.50 0.01 11.95
CA LEU A 32 -6.50 1.07 11.82
C LEU A 32 -7.87 0.53 12.29
N GLN A 33 -8.89 1.40 12.32
CA GLN A 33 -10.24 0.96 12.69
C GLN A 33 -10.82 -0.06 11.70
N ASN A 34 -10.56 0.14 10.41
CA ASN A 34 -11.06 -0.68 9.30
C ASN A 34 -9.93 -1.17 8.40
N GLY A 35 -8.70 -1.32 8.89
CA GLY A 35 -7.58 -1.58 7.99
C GLY A 35 -6.23 -1.75 8.65
N VAL A 36 -5.20 -1.75 7.83
CA VAL A 36 -3.79 -1.83 8.26
C VAL A 36 -2.94 -0.85 7.49
N GLN A 37 -1.95 -0.28 8.17
CA GLN A 37 -0.93 0.56 7.56
C GLN A 37 0.45 0.01 7.90
N PHE A 38 1.35 -0.01 6.93
CA PHE A 38 2.74 -0.43 7.14
C PHE A 38 3.68 0.36 6.26
N LYS A 39 4.95 0.39 6.65
CA LYS A 39 6.03 0.98 5.86
C LYS A 39 6.60 -0.07 4.92
N ILE A 40 7.00 0.36 3.73
CA ILE A 40 7.68 -0.48 2.74
C ILE A 40 9.11 -0.01 2.54
N ARG A 41 9.98 -0.92 2.08
CA ARG A 41 11.36 -0.61 1.72
C ARG A 41 11.70 -1.32 0.41
N THR A 42 11.45 -0.62 -0.69
CA THR A 42 11.82 -1.03 -2.05
C THR A 42 12.90 -0.09 -2.60
N PRO A 43 13.79 -0.55 -3.51
CA PRO A 43 14.75 0.31 -4.21
C PRO A 43 14.13 1.50 -4.94
N LEU A 44 12.86 1.41 -5.34
CA LEU A 44 12.14 2.45 -6.08
C LEU A 44 11.83 3.69 -5.21
N TYR A 45 11.69 3.51 -3.91
CA TYR A 45 11.33 4.58 -2.98
C TYR A 45 12.50 4.93 -2.06
N LYS A 46 12.95 6.19 -2.09
CA LYS A 46 14.12 6.64 -1.32
C LYS A 46 13.95 6.40 0.18
N ARG A 47 12.89 6.91 0.84
CA ARG A 47 12.50 6.64 2.26
C ARG A 47 11.07 7.08 2.54
N GLY A 48 10.47 6.50 3.59
CA GLY A 48 9.27 7.04 4.26
C GLY A 48 7.95 6.73 3.56
N VAL A 49 7.95 5.82 2.59
CA VAL A 49 6.72 5.38 1.91
C VAL A 49 6.00 4.34 2.76
N ARG A 50 4.69 4.52 2.83
CA ARG A 50 3.77 3.70 3.59
C ARG A 50 2.63 3.27 2.69
N VAL A 51 2.12 2.08 2.97
CA VAL A 51 0.93 1.52 2.35
C VAL A 51 -0.14 1.50 3.42
N LYS A 52 -1.34 1.92 3.05
CA LYS A 52 -2.55 1.80 3.86
C LYS A 52 -3.58 1.03 3.07
N ILE A 53 -4.15 0.01 3.71
CA ILE A 53 -5.19 -0.85 3.16
C ILE A 53 -6.41 -0.69 4.08
N THR A 54 -7.55 -0.33 3.53
CA THR A 54 -8.80 -0.16 4.26
C THR A 54 -9.91 -0.98 3.64
N LEU A 55 -10.68 -1.66 4.50
CA LEU A 55 -11.90 -2.36 4.13
C LEU A 55 -13.05 -1.33 4.01
N ASN A 56 -13.77 -1.42 2.89
CA ASN A 56 -14.91 -0.59 2.57
C ASN A 56 -16.23 -1.28 2.90
N SER A 57 -17.32 -0.51 2.88
CA SER A 57 -18.67 -1.03 3.15
C SER A 57 -19.20 -2.03 2.11
N MET A 58 -18.51 -2.18 0.98
CA MET A 58 -18.83 -3.13 -0.09
C MET A 58 -18.03 -4.44 0.02
N ASP A 59 -17.36 -4.68 1.16
CA ASP A 59 -16.43 -5.80 1.38
C ASP A 59 -15.24 -5.84 0.39
N THR A 60 -14.90 -4.70 -0.19
CA THR A 60 -13.73 -4.46 -1.04
C THR A 60 -12.64 -3.71 -0.28
N TYR A 61 -11.42 -3.69 -0.82
CA TYR A 61 -10.29 -2.97 -0.24
C TYR A 61 -9.92 -1.73 -1.06
N ASP A 62 -9.58 -0.66 -0.35
CA ASP A 62 -8.89 0.50 -0.89
C ASP A 62 -7.42 0.50 -0.46
N ILE A 63 -6.52 0.81 -1.39
CA ILE A 63 -5.08 0.87 -1.15
C ILE A 63 -4.58 2.27 -1.46
N GLU A 64 -3.84 2.84 -0.50
CA GLU A 64 -3.16 4.12 -0.62
C GLU A 64 -1.65 3.92 -0.39
N VAL A 65 -0.84 4.25 -1.38
CA VAL A 65 0.62 4.36 -1.24
C VAL A 65 0.94 5.84 -1.06
N PHE A 66 1.55 6.20 0.07
CA PHE A 66 1.79 7.60 0.41
C PHE A 66 3.11 7.79 1.14
N LYS A 67 3.57 9.03 1.22
CA LYS A 67 4.72 9.44 2.06
C LYS A 67 4.32 10.60 2.94
N ILE A 68 4.99 10.74 4.08
CA ILE A 68 4.82 11.88 4.98
C ILE A 68 5.99 12.83 4.75
N VAL A 69 5.70 14.08 4.39
CA VAL A 69 6.69 15.14 4.17
C VAL A 69 6.24 16.37 4.94
N LYS A 70 7.10 16.89 5.84
CA LYS A 70 6.80 18.08 6.65
C LYS A 70 5.42 18.03 7.34
N SER A 71 5.06 16.87 7.87
CA SER A 71 3.75 16.60 8.51
C SER A 71 2.54 16.57 7.58
N GLU A 72 2.74 16.63 6.27
CA GLU A 72 1.69 16.47 5.26
C GLU A 72 1.75 15.08 4.64
N ILE A 73 0.58 14.53 4.29
CA ILE A 73 0.45 13.26 3.59
C ILE A 73 0.44 13.54 2.08
N ILE A 74 1.41 12.98 1.36
CA ILE A 74 1.46 13.02 -0.10
C ILE A 74 1.12 11.62 -0.61
N THR A 75 -0.07 11.45 -1.18
CA THR A 75 -0.47 10.22 -1.88
C THR A 75 0.31 10.11 -3.19
N LEU A 76 0.99 8.98 -3.38
CA LEU A 76 1.76 8.66 -4.58
C LEU A 76 0.89 7.88 -5.57
N LYS A 77 0.18 6.87 -5.07
CA LYS A 77 -0.72 6.04 -5.86
C LYS A 77 -1.91 5.58 -5.03
N LYS A 78 -3.02 5.30 -5.69
CA LYS A 78 -4.24 4.82 -5.07
C LYS A 78 -4.97 3.87 -6.01
N SER A 79 -5.61 2.85 -5.44
CA SER A 79 -6.54 1.98 -6.14
C SER A 79 -7.68 1.61 -5.19
N ASN A 80 -8.90 1.52 -5.70
CA ASN A 80 -10.12 1.33 -4.92
C ASN A 80 -10.89 0.10 -5.39
N ASP A 81 -11.80 -0.38 -4.55
CA ASP A 81 -12.74 -1.45 -4.88
C ASP A 81 -12.05 -2.76 -5.30
N ILE A 82 -10.97 -3.11 -4.60
CA ILE A 82 -10.14 -4.28 -4.89
C ILE A 82 -10.68 -5.50 -4.16
N TYR A 83 -10.90 -6.58 -4.90
CA TYR A 83 -11.30 -7.85 -4.30
C TYR A 83 -10.14 -8.53 -3.57
N CYS A 84 -10.45 -9.41 -2.61
CA CYS A 84 -9.45 -10.08 -1.80
C CYS A 84 -8.42 -10.86 -2.65
N ASP A 85 -8.86 -11.56 -3.69
CA ASP A 85 -8.04 -12.34 -4.61
C ASP A 85 -7.08 -11.49 -5.46
N GLN A 86 -7.46 -10.24 -5.74
CA GLN A 86 -6.67 -9.27 -6.50
C GLN A 86 -5.70 -8.46 -5.62
N LEU A 87 -5.80 -8.58 -4.29
CA LEU A 87 -5.11 -7.69 -3.35
C LEU A 87 -3.58 -7.69 -3.52
N VAL A 88 -2.98 -8.87 -3.71
CA VAL A 88 -1.51 -8.99 -3.85
C VAL A 88 -1.04 -8.43 -5.19
N GLU A 89 -1.72 -8.77 -6.29
CA GLU A 89 -1.37 -8.31 -7.63
C GLU A 89 -1.44 -6.77 -7.72
N VAL A 90 -2.51 -6.17 -7.22
CA VAL A 90 -2.66 -4.71 -7.23
C VAL A 90 -1.64 -4.04 -6.31
N LEU A 91 -1.33 -4.60 -5.14
CA LEU A 91 -0.26 -4.08 -4.28
C LEU A 91 1.09 -4.09 -5.00
N ASP A 92 1.39 -5.17 -5.71
CA ASP A 92 2.65 -5.33 -6.42
C ASP A 92 2.78 -4.31 -7.55
N SER A 93 1.76 -4.15 -8.40
CA SER A 93 1.69 -3.09 -9.40
C SER A 93 1.85 -1.69 -8.80
N LEU A 94 1.19 -1.42 -7.67
CA LEU A 94 1.32 -0.13 -7.00
C LEU A 94 2.72 0.10 -6.42
N ILE A 95 3.39 -0.93 -5.91
CA ILE A 95 4.71 -0.80 -5.27
C ILE A 95 5.84 -0.80 -6.30
N GLU A 96 5.74 -1.61 -7.34
CA GLU A 96 6.84 -1.91 -8.27
C GLU A 96 6.78 -1.14 -9.60
N GLU A 97 5.61 -0.64 -10.03
CA GLU A 97 5.57 0.12 -11.28
C GLU A 97 6.21 1.50 -11.10
N ASP A 98 7.28 1.77 -11.82
CA ASP A 98 7.89 3.10 -11.86
C ASP A 98 6.94 4.12 -12.55
N GLU A 99 6.74 5.29 -11.94
CA GLU A 99 6.26 6.50 -12.64
C GLU A 99 7.34 7.01 -13.63
N LYS A 100 7.84 6.18 -14.55
CA LYS A 100 8.69 6.67 -15.64
C LYS A 100 7.98 7.67 -16.57
N ASN A 101 6.67 7.87 -16.39
CA ASN A 101 5.85 8.72 -17.26
C ASN A 101 5.45 10.09 -16.68
N ASN A 102 5.72 10.41 -15.40
CA ASN A 102 5.28 11.69 -14.83
C ASN A 102 6.42 12.74 -14.69
N CYS A 103 7.68 12.31 -14.82
CA CYS A 103 8.84 13.21 -14.74
C CYS A 103 9.17 13.93 -16.08
N PHE A 104 8.58 13.50 -17.20
CA PHE A 104 8.85 14.13 -18.51
C PHE A 104 7.93 15.33 -18.82
N ILE A 105 6.81 15.49 -18.13
CA ILE A 105 5.83 16.55 -18.46
C ILE A 105 6.20 17.89 -17.79
N LEU A 106 6.92 17.89 -16.66
CA LEU A 106 7.27 19.12 -15.94
C LEU A 106 8.62 19.76 -16.35
N LYS A 107 9.27 19.27 -17.41
CA LYS A 107 10.52 19.85 -17.94
C LYS A 107 10.37 20.63 -19.25
N VAL A 108 9.14 20.79 -19.75
CA VAL A 108 8.84 21.58 -20.95
C VAL A 108 7.86 22.69 -20.61
N LEU A 109 8.25 23.60 -19.71
CA LEU A 109 7.72 24.95 -19.57
C LEU A 109 8.85 25.88 -19.12
#